data_AF-A0A524NZH5-F1
#
_entry.id   AF-A0A524NZH5-F1
#
_cell.length_a   1.000
_cell.length_b   1.000
_cell.length_c   1.000
_cell.angle_alpha   90.00
_cell.angle_beta   90.00
_cell.angle_gamma   90.00
#
_symmetry.space_group_name_H-M   'P 1'
#
loop_
_entity.id
_entity.type
_entity.pdbx_description
1 polymer ?
#
loop_
_entity_poly.entity_id
_entity_poly.type
_entity_poly.pdbx_seq_one_letter_code
_entity_poly.pdbx_strand_id
1 'polypeptide(L)'
;MRKLFVNPVILLTIIASLLFVSSCKTEGEINEADLIGIWNIGDSSVDIKVGPLSLTQFLKVTMMLPDEAAQAIVDQLTAEFADIGGGTITFNEDYSYAMLKGDLGEEGSWELEGDKLHLTITGETPGDPLTLRNLSSSAALVAWEEEHVVNINDLPEFTATIIFELNLSK
;
A
#
# COMPACT_ATOMS: atom_id res chain seq x y z
N MET A 1 1.71 -63.35 -0.30
CA MET A 1 1.66 -61.88 -0.28
C MET A 1 1.04 -61.45 1.05
N ARG A 2 1.82 -60.85 1.96
CA ARG A 2 1.31 -60.35 3.25
C ARG A 2 0.40 -59.15 2.97
N LYS A 3 -0.88 -59.26 3.32
CA LYS A 3 -1.83 -58.14 3.31
C LYS A 3 -1.44 -57.21 4.46
N LEU A 4 -0.88 -56.04 4.14
CA LEU A 4 -0.68 -54.96 5.09
C LEU A 4 -2.06 -54.40 5.45
N PHE A 5 -2.57 -54.76 6.62
CA PHE A 5 -3.71 -54.09 7.23
C PHE A 5 -3.23 -52.74 7.75
N VAL A 6 -3.40 -51.71 6.94
CA VAL A 6 -3.18 -50.33 7.37
C VAL A 6 -4.35 -49.96 8.28
N ASN A 7 -4.06 -49.79 9.56
CA ASN A 7 -5.02 -49.31 10.54
C ASN A 7 -5.48 -47.90 10.15
N PRO A 8 -6.79 -47.64 9.93
CA PRO A 8 -7.29 -46.33 9.49
C PRO A 8 -7.01 -45.21 10.51
N VAL A 9 -6.65 -45.54 11.74
CA VAL A 9 -6.29 -44.57 12.78
C VAL A 9 -4.91 -43.92 12.53
N ILE A 10 -4.00 -44.58 11.81
CA ILE A 10 -2.65 -44.07 11.53
C ILE A 10 -2.62 -43.16 10.28
N LEU A 11 -3.63 -43.26 9.40
CA LEU A 11 -3.71 -42.41 8.20
C LEU A 11 -4.27 -41.00 8.53
N LEU A 12 -5.03 -40.88 9.62
CA LEU A 12 -5.66 -39.62 10.03
C LEU A 12 -4.72 -38.67 10.79
N THR A 13 -3.61 -39.19 11.34
CA THR A 13 -2.61 -38.38 12.08
C THR A 13 -1.60 -37.68 11.18
N ILE A 14 -1.45 -38.09 9.90
CA ILE A 14 -0.48 -37.49 8.96
C ILE A 14 -1.07 -36.29 8.21
N ILE A 15 -2.40 -36.15 8.13
CA ILE A 15 -3.04 -34.97 7.51
C ILE A 15 -3.04 -33.76 8.46
N ALA A 16 -2.93 -33.98 9.77
CA ALA A 16 -2.86 -32.91 10.77
C ALA A 16 -1.51 -32.17 10.80
N SER A 17 -0.47 -32.66 10.10
CA SER A 17 0.86 -32.04 10.03
C SER A 17 1.09 -31.23 8.73
N LEU A 18 0.09 -31.15 7.85
CA LEU A 18 0.08 -30.30 6.65
C LEU A 18 -0.68 -28.97 6.85
N LEU A 19 -1.20 -28.73 8.06
CA LEU A 19 -1.48 -27.37 8.52
C LEU A 19 -0.12 -26.73 8.85
N PHE A 20 0.58 -26.36 7.79
CA PHE A 20 1.43 -25.18 7.80
C PHE A 20 0.59 -24.07 8.43
N VAL A 21 0.75 -23.91 9.74
CA VAL A 21 0.71 -22.61 10.39
C VAL A 21 1.78 -21.75 9.71
N SER A 22 1.47 -21.31 8.48
CA SER A 22 1.72 -19.93 8.13
C SER A 22 1.06 -19.15 9.24
N SER A 23 1.85 -18.83 10.26
CA SER A 23 1.61 -17.68 11.11
C SER A 23 1.69 -16.46 10.18
N CYS A 24 0.68 -16.31 9.32
CA CYS A 24 0.16 -15.00 9.01
C CYS A 24 -0.14 -14.45 10.40
N LYS A 25 0.75 -13.61 10.90
CA LYS A 25 0.34 -12.60 11.86
C LYS A 25 -0.92 -12.02 11.25
N THR A 26 -2.06 -12.25 11.89
CA THR A 26 -3.25 -11.49 11.59
C THR A 26 -2.82 -10.05 11.83
N GLU A 27 -2.48 -9.33 10.76
CA GLU A 27 -2.41 -7.88 10.79
C GLU A 27 -3.74 -7.44 11.44
N GLY A 28 -3.63 -6.53 12.42
CA GLY A 28 -4.74 -6.24 13.33
C GLY A 28 -6.04 -6.03 12.56
N GLU A 29 -7.12 -6.64 13.05
CA GLU A 29 -8.44 -6.49 12.44
C GLU A 29 -8.77 -4.99 12.34
N ILE A 30 -8.96 -4.52 11.11
CA ILE A 30 -9.23 -3.11 10.83
C ILE A 30 -10.65 -2.81 11.32
N ASN A 31 -10.75 -1.90 12.29
CA ASN A 31 -12.01 -1.46 12.84
C ASN A 31 -12.36 -0.08 12.27
N GLU A 32 -13.46 0.00 11.53
CA GLU A 32 -13.98 1.25 10.94
C GLU A 32 -14.10 2.38 11.97
N ALA A 33 -14.50 2.07 13.21
CA ALA A 33 -14.65 3.06 14.27
C ALA A 33 -13.33 3.76 14.64
N ASP A 34 -12.18 3.12 14.39
CA ASP A 34 -10.87 3.73 14.63
C ASP A 34 -10.55 4.83 13.60
N LEU A 35 -11.13 4.75 12.39
CA LEU A 35 -10.94 5.73 11.32
C LEU A 35 -11.64 7.06 11.61
N ILE A 36 -12.76 7.05 12.34
CA ILE A 36 -13.57 8.24 12.64
C ILE A 36 -12.76 9.27 13.44
N GLY A 37 -12.72 10.51 12.99
CA GLY A 37 -12.08 11.65 13.65
C GLY A 37 -11.09 12.40 12.76
N ILE A 38 -10.33 13.30 13.38
CA ILE A 38 -9.35 14.15 12.70
C ILE A 38 -7.98 13.48 12.73
N TRP A 39 -7.33 13.42 11.58
CA TRP A 39 -6.01 12.86 11.37
C TRP A 39 -5.07 13.90 10.78
N ASN A 40 -3.87 13.99 11.34
CA ASN A 40 -2.75 14.70 10.74
C ASN A 40 -2.11 13.80 9.69
N ILE A 41 -1.95 14.35 8.49
CA ILE A 41 -1.26 13.69 7.40
C ILE A 41 0.24 13.93 7.60
N GLY A 42 0.96 12.86 7.91
CA GLY A 42 2.40 12.88 8.15
C GLY A 42 3.23 12.75 6.88
N ASP A 43 4.45 12.24 7.04
CA ASP A 43 5.36 11.99 5.94
C ASP A 43 4.86 10.84 5.06
N SER A 44 5.09 11.00 3.75
CA SER A 44 4.89 9.96 2.75
C SER A 44 6.19 9.23 2.42
N SER A 45 6.10 7.92 2.15
CA SER A 45 7.16 7.14 1.52
C SER A 45 6.73 6.79 0.09
N VAL A 46 7.72 6.71 -0.81
CA VAL A 46 7.52 6.35 -2.20
C VAL A 46 8.52 5.26 -2.55
N ASP A 47 8.02 4.13 -3.02
CA ASP A 47 8.81 3.05 -3.61
C ASP A 47 8.44 2.88 -5.08
N ILE A 48 9.39 2.54 -5.92
CA ILE A 48 9.17 2.39 -7.37
C ILE A 48 9.70 1.02 -7.79
N LYS A 49 8.86 0.26 -8.50
CA LYS A 49 9.19 -1.09 -8.99
C LYS A 49 9.01 -1.21 -10.50
N VAL A 50 9.81 -2.07 -11.12
CA VAL A 50 9.64 -2.51 -12.50
C VAL A 50 9.51 -4.03 -12.50
N GLY A 51 8.27 -4.52 -12.57
CA GLY A 51 7.97 -5.92 -12.32
C GLY A 51 8.39 -6.33 -10.90
N PRO A 52 9.22 -7.38 -10.72
CA PRO A 52 9.63 -7.83 -9.39
C PRO A 52 10.83 -7.06 -8.80
N LEU A 53 11.45 -6.15 -9.55
CA LEU A 53 12.67 -5.44 -9.15
C LEU A 53 12.34 -4.07 -8.59
N SER A 54 13.07 -3.63 -7.56
CA SER A 54 13.08 -2.20 -7.22
C SER A 54 13.68 -1.40 -8.39
N LEU A 55 13.34 -0.11 -8.51
CA LEU A 55 13.85 0.74 -9.57
C LEU A 55 15.39 0.74 -9.62
N THR A 56 16.06 0.88 -8.47
CA THR A 56 17.53 0.84 -8.41
C THR A 56 18.07 -0.50 -8.92
N GLN A 57 17.42 -1.62 -8.56
CA GLN A 57 17.82 -2.94 -9.06
C GLN A 57 17.62 -3.04 -10.57
N PHE A 58 16.46 -2.62 -11.08
CA PHE A 58 16.18 -2.61 -12.51
C PHE A 58 17.22 -1.79 -13.30
N LEU A 59 17.53 -0.59 -12.84
CA LEU A 59 18.53 0.29 -13.47
C LEU A 59 19.93 -0.35 -13.47
N LYS A 60 20.31 -1.04 -12.39
CA LYS A 60 21.62 -1.69 -12.29
C LYS A 60 21.72 -2.99 -13.09
N VAL A 61 20.72 -3.87 -13.00
CA VAL A 61 20.81 -5.22 -13.58
C VAL A 61 20.34 -5.27 -15.03
N THR A 62 19.33 -4.47 -15.38
CA THR A 62 18.71 -4.48 -16.72
C THR A 62 19.29 -3.38 -17.59
N MET A 63 19.37 -2.16 -17.06
CA MET A 63 19.93 -1.01 -17.80
C MET A 63 21.45 -0.89 -17.68
N MET A 64 22.09 -1.72 -16.86
CA MET A 64 23.55 -1.76 -16.65
C MET A 64 24.14 -0.41 -16.23
N LEU A 65 23.37 0.41 -15.50
CA LEU A 65 23.86 1.69 -15.01
C LEU A 65 24.82 1.52 -13.82
N PRO A 66 25.86 2.37 -13.71
CA PRO A 66 26.66 2.46 -12.49
C PRO A 66 25.80 2.85 -11.28
N ASP A 67 26.20 2.41 -10.09
CA ASP A 67 25.47 2.64 -8.84
C ASP A 67 25.10 4.11 -8.59
N GLU A 68 26.04 5.03 -8.84
CA GLU A 68 25.82 6.47 -8.65
C GLU A 68 24.76 7.03 -9.61
N ALA A 69 24.79 6.61 -10.88
CA ALA A 69 23.81 7.04 -11.88
C ALA A 69 22.42 6.45 -11.59
N ALA A 70 22.35 5.18 -11.18
CA ALA A 70 21.10 4.54 -10.82
C ALA A 70 20.45 5.22 -9.60
N GLN A 71 21.25 5.57 -8.58
CA GLN A 71 20.74 6.26 -7.40
C GLN A 71 20.25 7.68 -7.74
N ALA A 72 21.00 8.43 -8.56
CA ALA A 72 20.58 9.78 -8.96
C ALA A 72 19.23 9.79 -9.68
N ILE A 73 18.93 8.78 -10.50
CA ILE A 73 17.62 8.63 -11.16
C ILE A 73 16.52 8.33 -10.14
N VAL A 74 16.78 7.43 -9.18
CA VAL A 74 15.81 7.08 -8.13
C VAL A 74 15.51 8.31 -7.28
N ASP A 75 16.54 9.06 -6.89
CA ASP A 75 16.38 10.28 -6.09
C ASP A 75 15.60 11.34 -6.87
N GLN A 76 15.89 11.51 -8.17
CA GLN A 76 15.16 12.43 -9.04
C GLN A 76 13.66 12.07 -9.10
N LEU A 77 13.34 10.79 -9.36
CA LEU A 77 11.95 10.36 -9.51
C LEU A 77 11.19 10.42 -8.19
N THR A 78 11.82 10.03 -7.08
CA THR A 78 11.17 10.08 -5.76
C THR A 78 11.00 11.50 -5.23
N ALA A 79 11.88 12.44 -5.62
CA ALA A 79 11.75 13.85 -5.26
C ALA A 79 10.49 14.51 -5.83
N GLU A 80 9.98 14.04 -6.98
CA GLU A 80 8.72 14.54 -7.57
C GLU A 80 7.51 14.29 -6.66
N PHE A 81 7.62 13.35 -5.72
CA PHE A 81 6.55 12.92 -4.84
C PHE A 81 6.78 13.31 -3.37
N ALA A 82 7.81 14.10 -3.09
CA ALA A 82 8.17 14.50 -1.73
C ALA A 82 7.06 15.33 -1.05
N ASP A 83 6.23 16.01 -1.82
CA ASP A 83 5.21 16.96 -1.33
C ASP A 83 3.82 16.34 -1.15
N ILE A 84 3.68 15.00 -1.13
CA ILE A 84 2.37 14.34 -0.95
C ILE A 84 1.84 14.53 0.48
N GLY A 85 2.72 14.47 1.49
CA GLY A 85 2.36 14.58 2.91
C GLY A 85 1.86 15.96 3.37
N GLY A 86 1.47 16.04 4.65
CA GLY A 86 1.01 17.26 5.31
C GLY A 86 -0.49 17.55 5.21
N GLY A 87 -1.00 18.38 6.13
CA GLY A 87 -2.42 18.73 6.23
C GLY A 87 -3.19 17.85 7.22
N THR A 88 -4.51 17.89 7.13
CA THR A 88 -5.42 17.07 7.94
C THR A 88 -6.49 16.44 7.08
N ILE A 89 -6.98 15.28 7.50
CA ILE A 89 -8.20 14.65 6.97
C ILE A 89 -9.12 14.31 8.13
N THR A 90 -10.42 14.58 7.99
CA THR A 90 -11.45 14.26 8.97
C THR A 90 -12.39 13.25 8.37
N PHE A 91 -12.58 12.11 9.03
CA PHE A 91 -13.60 11.11 8.70
C PHE A 91 -14.76 11.23 9.68
N ASN A 92 -15.97 11.52 9.20
CA ASN A 92 -17.15 11.70 10.02
C ASN A 92 -18.01 10.42 10.07
N GLU A 93 -18.80 10.26 11.14
CA GLU A 93 -19.71 9.13 11.34
C GLU A 93 -20.82 9.02 10.28
N ASP A 94 -21.07 10.10 9.52
CA ASP A 94 -22.06 10.13 8.44
C ASP A 94 -21.48 9.74 7.06
N TYR A 95 -20.28 9.16 7.05
CA TYR A 95 -19.54 8.76 5.84
C TYR A 95 -19.07 9.92 4.97
N SER A 96 -19.08 11.16 5.48
CA SER A 96 -18.40 12.29 4.83
C SER A 96 -16.95 12.41 5.28
N TYR A 97 -16.08 12.93 4.39
CA TYR A 97 -14.73 13.35 4.75
C TYR A 97 -14.46 14.79 4.33
N ALA A 98 -13.51 15.42 5.02
CA ALA A 98 -12.95 16.71 4.66
C ALA A 98 -11.43 16.70 4.82
N MET A 99 -10.71 17.09 3.78
CA MET A 99 -9.25 17.25 3.77
C MET A 99 -8.88 18.73 3.70
N LEU A 100 -7.83 19.11 4.43
CA LEU A 100 -7.28 20.47 4.41
C LEU A 100 -5.75 20.43 4.34
N LYS A 101 -5.17 21.12 3.37
CA LYS A 101 -3.72 21.31 3.24
C LYS A 101 -3.42 22.77 2.85
N GLY A 102 -3.01 23.57 3.82
CA GLY A 102 -2.88 25.02 3.64
C GLY A 102 -4.23 25.64 3.31
N ASP A 103 -4.31 26.36 2.18
CA ASP A 103 -5.55 26.97 1.68
C ASP A 103 -6.35 26.04 0.74
N LEU A 104 -5.85 24.83 0.47
CA LEU A 104 -6.53 23.83 -0.36
C LEU A 104 -7.42 22.96 0.53
N GLY A 105 -8.71 22.90 0.19
CA GLY A 105 -9.70 22.06 0.85
C GLY A 105 -10.39 21.14 -0.16
N GLU A 106 -10.70 19.93 0.29
CA GLU A 106 -11.45 18.92 -0.46
C GLU A 106 -12.48 18.27 0.46
N GLU A 107 -13.64 17.92 -0.07
CA GLU A 107 -14.69 17.22 0.65
C GLU A 107 -15.33 16.14 -0.21
N GLY A 108 -15.81 15.09 0.45
CA GLY A 108 -16.40 13.96 -0.24
C GLY A 108 -17.02 12.94 0.70
N SER A 109 -17.15 11.73 0.19
CA SER A 109 -17.62 10.57 0.96
C SER A 109 -16.54 9.50 1.05
N TRP A 110 -16.60 8.70 2.11
CA TRP A 110 -15.68 7.58 2.31
C TRP A 110 -16.45 6.29 2.64
N GLU A 111 -15.88 5.16 2.24
CA GLU A 111 -16.39 3.82 2.55
C GLU A 111 -15.21 2.89 2.83
N LEU A 112 -15.38 1.94 3.76
CA LEU A 112 -14.35 0.97 4.11
C LEU A 112 -14.85 -0.45 3.84
N GLU A 113 -14.25 -1.14 2.86
CA GLU A 113 -14.51 -2.54 2.55
C GLU A 113 -13.28 -3.39 2.93
N GLY A 114 -13.27 -3.92 4.16
CA GLY A 114 -12.11 -4.65 4.68
C GLY A 114 -10.91 -3.73 4.90
N ASP A 115 -9.83 -3.92 4.14
CA ASP A 115 -8.66 -3.06 4.13
C ASP A 115 -8.71 -1.97 3.05
N LYS A 116 -9.81 -1.86 2.29
CA LYS A 116 -9.96 -0.92 1.17
C LYS A 116 -10.76 0.30 1.57
N LEU A 117 -10.06 1.44 1.67
CA LEU A 117 -10.65 2.75 1.89
C LEU A 117 -10.95 3.41 0.54
N HIS A 118 -12.24 3.54 0.23
CA HIS A 118 -12.73 4.25 -0.94
C HIS A 118 -12.97 5.71 -0.57
N LEU A 119 -12.37 6.65 -1.31
CA LEU A 119 -12.67 8.09 -1.21
C LEU A 119 -13.33 8.54 -2.51
N THR A 120 -14.43 9.29 -2.38
CA THR A 120 -15.13 9.86 -3.53
C THR A 120 -15.30 11.36 -3.32
N ILE A 121 -14.58 12.15 -4.12
CA ILE A 121 -14.65 13.61 -4.12
C ILE A 121 -16.06 14.05 -4.55
N THR A 122 -16.58 15.09 -3.91
CA THR A 122 -17.91 15.63 -4.23
C THR A 122 -18.00 16.06 -5.69
N GLY A 123 -18.91 15.43 -6.45
CA GLY A 123 -19.12 15.74 -7.86
C GLY A 123 -18.24 14.94 -8.84
N GLU A 124 -17.41 14.04 -8.32
CA GLU A 124 -16.56 13.16 -9.13
C GLU A 124 -17.00 11.70 -9.04
N THR A 125 -16.46 10.88 -9.93
CA THR A 125 -16.61 9.43 -9.86
C THR A 125 -15.61 8.86 -8.83
N PRO A 126 -15.97 7.77 -8.12
CA PRO A 126 -15.04 7.11 -7.21
C PRO A 126 -13.72 6.75 -7.91
N GLY A 127 -12.60 7.04 -7.24
CA GLY A 127 -11.27 6.62 -7.68
C GLY A 127 -10.94 5.19 -7.27
N ASP A 128 -9.70 4.77 -7.54
CA ASP A 128 -9.18 3.50 -7.04
C ASP A 128 -9.07 3.52 -5.50
N PRO A 129 -9.38 2.40 -4.82
CA PRO A 129 -9.33 2.36 -3.37
C PRO A 129 -7.90 2.45 -2.83
N LEU A 130 -7.76 3.16 -1.73
CA LEU A 130 -6.57 3.14 -0.91
C LEU A 130 -6.56 1.88 -0.04
N THR A 131 -5.39 1.36 0.29
CA THR A 131 -5.21 0.19 1.16
C THR A 131 -4.76 0.62 2.55
N LEU A 132 -5.54 0.30 3.58
CA LEU A 132 -5.14 0.45 4.98
C LEU A 132 -4.23 -0.72 5.38
N ARG A 133 -2.91 -0.51 5.33
CA ARG A 133 -1.91 -1.50 5.78
C ARG A 133 -1.93 -1.69 7.29
N ASN A 134 -2.33 -0.65 8.02
CA ASN A 134 -2.51 -0.67 9.46
C ASN A 134 -3.54 0.38 9.87
N LEU A 135 -4.39 0.07 10.85
CA LEU A 135 -5.31 1.01 11.49
C LEU A 135 -5.37 0.74 12.99
N SER A 136 -5.33 1.81 13.76
CA SER A 136 -5.56 1.83 15.20
C SER A 136 -6.22 3.16 15.58
N SER A 137 -6.65 3.32 16.82
CA SER A 137 -7.28 4.56 17.29
C SER A 137 -6.41 5.82 17.21
N SER A 138 -5.09 5.71 16.95
CA SER A 138 -4.16 6.85 16.92
C SER A 138 -3.18 6.87 15.75
N ALA A 139 -3.07 5.79 14.98
CA ALA A 139 -2.14 5.67 13.87
C ALA A 139 -2.75 4.83 12.74
N ALA A 140 -2.55 5.28 11.51
CA ALA A 140 -2.88 4.51 10.31
C ALA A 140 -1.77 4.61 9.27
N LEU A 141 -1.61 3.55 8.49
CA LEU A 141 -0.72 3.53 7.31
C LEU A 141 -1.59 3.24 6.09
N VAL A 142 -1.72 4.24 5.23
CA VAL A 142 -2.51 4.18 4.00
C VAL A 142 -1.55 3.98 2.83
N ALA A 143 -1.86 3.10 1.89
CA ALA A 143 -1.02 2.84 0.73
C ALA A 143 -1.83 2.72 -0.56
N TRP A 144 -1.29 3.18 -1.67
CA TRP A 144 -1.87 2.94 -3.00
C TRP A 144 -0.78 2.77 -4.04
N GLU A 145 -1.16 2.23 -5.18
CA GLU A 145 -0.23 1.89 -6.26
C GLU A 145 -0.73 2.51 -7.57
N GLU A 146 0.19 3.06 -8.36
CA GLU A 146 -0.09 3.64 -9.66
C GLU A 146 0.88 3.09 -10.70
N GLU A 147 0.36 2.70 -11.87
CA GLU A 147 1.22 2.38 -13.02
C GLU A 147 1.55 3.65 -13.78
N HIS A 148 2.85 3.89 -13.99
CA HIS A 148 3.32 5.06 -14.70
C HIS A 148 4.33 4.67 -15.78
N VAL A 149 4.22 5.31 -16.94
CA VAL A 149 5.20 5.19 -18.02
C VAL A 149 6.32 6.17 -17.72
N VAL A 150 7.50 5.65 -17.39
CA VAL A 150 8.66 6.44 -17.04
C VAL A 150 9.49 6.68 -18.29
N ASN A 151 9.69 7.97 -18.60
CA ASN A 151 10.55 8.42 -19.68
C ASN A 151 11.68 9.29 -19.09
N ILE A 152 12.87 8.71 -19.05
CA ILE A 152 14.09 9.39 -18.61
C ILE A 152 14.99 9.52 -19.83
N ASN A 153 15.56 10.73 -20.02
CA ASN A 153 16.48 11.00 -21.11
C ASN A 153 17.57 9.92 -21.20
N ASP A 154 17.85 9.47 -22.43
CA ASP A 154 18.88 8.48 -22.75
C ASP A 154 18.63 7.05 -22.21
N LEU A 155 17.44 6.77 -21.67
CA LEU A 155 16.97 5.42 -21.35
C LEU A 155 15.77 5.02 -22.21
N PRO A 156 15.62 3.72 -22.53
CA PRO A 156 14.37 3.21 -23.08
C PRO A 156 13.22 3.47 -22.11
N GLU A 157 12.05 3.79 -22.64
CA GLU A 157 10.82 3.91 -21.85
C GLU A 157 10.47 2.57 -21.18
N PHE A 158 9.97 2.64 -19.94
CA PHE A 158 9.51 1.47 -19.20
C PHE A 158 8.29 1.81 -18.34
N THR A 159 7.44 0.82 -18.10
CA THR A 159 6.34 0.93 -17.13
C THR A 159 6.85 0.58 -15.75
N ALA A 160 6.56 1.45 -14.79
CA ALA A 160 6.87 1.24 -13.38
C ALA A 160 5.58 1.29 -12.55
N THR A 161 5.56 0.53 -11.45
CA THR A 161 4.57 0.66 -10.40
C THR A 161 5.14 1.56 -9.32
N ILE A 162 4.49 2.69 -9.07
CA ILE A 162 4.80 3.61 -7.99
C ILE A 162 3.91 3.22 -6.82
N ILE A 163 4.52 3.00 -5.65
CA ILE A 163 3.85 2.59 -4.42
C ILE A 163 4.01 3.75 -3.46
N PHE A 164 2.89 4.34 -3.07
CA PHE A 164 2.84 5.40 -2.10
C PHE A 164 2.40 4.82 -0.76
N GLU A 165 3.04 5.25 0.33
CA GLU A 165 2.51 5.05 1.67
C GLU A 165 2.47 6.37 2.42
N LEU A 166 1.42 6.55 3.22
CA LEU A 166 1.12 7.78 3.94
C LEU A 166 0.79 7.45 5.39
N ASN A 167 1.52 8.08 6.30
CA ASN A 167 1.27 7.95 7.72
C ASN A 167 0.21 8.94 8.17
N LEU A 168 -0.79 8.46 8.89
CA LEU A 168 -1.80 9.30 9.56
C LEU A 168 -1.64 9.17 11.08
N SER A 169 -1.80 10.28 11.79
CA SER A 169 -1.77 10.32 13.26
C SER A 169 -2.87 11.18 13.87
N LYS A 170 -3.46 10.74 14.97
CA LYS A 170 -4.49 11.45 15.72
C LYS A 170 -3.98 11.86 17.11
#